data_AF-A0A969YKR9-F1
#
_entry.id   AF-A0A969YKR9-F1
#
_cell.length_a   1.000
_cell.length_b   1.000
_cell.length_c   1.000
_cell.angle_alpha   90.00
_cell.angle_beta   90.00
_cell.angle_gamma   90.00
#
_symmetry.space_group_name_H-M   'P 1'
#
loop_
_entity.id
_entity.type
_entity.pdbx_description
1 polymer ?
#
loop_
_entity_poly.entity_id
_entity_poly.type
_entity_poly.pdbx_seq_one_letter_code
_entity_poly.pdbx_strand_id
1 'polypeptide(L)'
;MDTFGWIILGGLLMSAIALVGSLTIVLRPATLEHLILPLVSLAAGTLLGGAVFHMFPSGFAALSPIEGGVWLLTGFASFLALEQFLHWH
;
A
#
# COMPACT_ATOMS: atom_id res chain seq x y z
N MET A 1 4.19 -18.66 21.83
CA MET A 1 3.63 -17.30 21.74
C MET A 1 2.33 -17.42 20.97
N ASP A 2 1.24 -16.88 21.50
CA ASP A 2 -0.07 -16.98 20.85
C ASP A 2 -0.11 -16.14 19.57
N THR A 3 -0.94 -16.54 18.59
CA THR A 3 -1.13 -15.82 17.31
C THR A 3 -1.42 -14.34 17.53
N PHE A 4 -2.18 -14.01 18.57
CA PHE A 4 -2.48 -12.64 18.97
C PHE A 4 -1.21 -11.85 19.32
N GLY A 5 -0.27 -12.44 20.06
CA GLY A 5 1.01 -11.81 20.39
C GLY A 5 1.85 -11.47 19.16
N TRP A 6 1.84 -12.33 18.14
CA TRP A 6 2.50 -12.06 16.85
C TRP A 6 1.87 -10.92 16.07
N ILE A 7 0.53 -10.82 16.07
CA ILE A 7 -0.19 -9.72 15.42
C ILE A 7 0.18 -8.39 16.09
N ILE A 8 0.17 -8.33 17.42
CA ILE A 8 0.53 -7.12 18.17
C ILE A 8 1.98 -6.73 17.91
N LEU A 9 2.92 -7.67 18.03
CA LEU A 9 4.33 -7.39 17.81
C LEU A 9 4.60 -6.94 16.37
N GLY A 10 4.00 -7.61 15.39
CA GLY A 10 4.11 -7.23 13.98
C GLY A 10 3.57 -5.82 13.73
N GLY A 11 2.41 -5.49 14.32
CA GLY A 11 1.84 -4.14 14.24
C GLY A 11 2.74 -3.06 14.86
N LEU A 12 3.34 -3.33 16.03
CA LEU A 12 4.28 -2.41 16.68
C LEU A 12 5.55 -2.21 15.83
N LEU A 13 6.09 -3.28 15.26
CA LEU A 13 7.27 -3.20 14.38
C LEU A 13 6.96 -2.42 13.10
N MET A 14 5.82 -2.69 12.46
CA MET A 14 5.40 -1.91 11.28
C MET A 14 5.18 -0.44 11.61
N SER A 15 4.62 -0.14 12.77
CA SER A 15 4.45 1.25 13.24
C SER A 15 5.80 1.94 13.47
N ALA A 16 6.78 1.23 14.03
CA ALA A 16 8.14 1.75 14.20
C ALA A 16 8.81 2.04 12.84
N ILE A 17 8.63 1.17 11.84
CA ILE A 17 9.12 1.41 10.47
C ILE A 17 8.44 2.64 9.86
N ALA A 18 7.12 2.76 9.99
CA ALA A 18 6.38 3.92 9.49
C ALA A 18 6.85 5.23 10.16
N LEU A 19 7.21 5.18 11.44
CA LEU A 19 7.71 6.32 12.20
C LEU A 19 9.05 6.85 11.66
N VAL A 20 9.86 6.03 10.96
CA VAL A 20 11.08 6.51 10.29
C VAL A 20 10.78 7.63 9.30
N GLY A 21 9.59 7.63 8.68
CA GLY A 21 9.13 8.71 7.81
C GLY A 21 9.06 10.07 8.51
N SER A 22 8.91 10.13 9.84
CA SER A 22 8.92 11.39 10.61
C SER A 22 10.23 12.16 10.50
N LEU A 23 11.34 11.51 10.12
CA LEU A 23 12.62 12.19 9.86
C LEU A 23 12.51 13.25 8.75
N THR A 24 11.52 13.11 7.86
CA THR A 24 11.23 14.10 6.81
C THR A 24 10.86 15.48 7.36
N ILE A 25 10.35 15.58 8.60
CA ILE A 25 9.97 16.85 9.25
C ILE A 25 11.19 17.75 9.48
N VAL A 26 12.37 17.16 9.66
CA VAL A 26 13.62 17.90 9.92
C VAL A 26 14.34 18.29 8.62
N LEU A 27 13.93 17.74 7.47
CA LEU A 27 14.56 18.01 6.18
C LEU A 27 14.15 19.38 5.63
N ARG A 28 15.07 19.99 4.86
CA ARG A 28 14.77 21.23 4.13
C ARG A 28 13.83 20.95 2.95
N PRO A 29 12.92 21.87 2.59
CA PRO A 29 11.96 21.69 1.49
C PRO A 29 12.60 21.24 0.17
N ALA A 30 13.73 21.87 -0.22
CA ALA A 30 14.44 21.52 -1.45
C ALA A 30 14.94 20.07 -1.47
N THR A 31 15.41 19.54 -0.33
CA THR A 31 15.86 18.14 -0.22
C THR A 31 14.67 17.19 -0.27
N LEU A 32 13.57 17.54 0.41
CA LEU A 32 12.36 16.74 0.43
C LEU A 32 11.76 16.59 -0.97
N GLU A 33 11.68 17.67 -1.74
CA GLU A 33 11.16 17.66 -3.12
C GLU A 33 11.94 16.70 -4.04
N HIS A 34 13.26 16.67 -3.92
CA HIS A 34 14.12 15.75 -4.68
C HIS A 34 13.98 14.29 -4.22
N LEU A 35 13.65 14.07 -2.94
CA LEU A 35 13.57 12.73 -2.34
C LEU A 35 12.18 12.10 -2.52
N ILE A 36 11.10 12.91 -2.55
CA ILE A 36 9.72 12.42 -2.71
C ILE A 36 9.59 11.60 -4.00
N LEU A 37 10.09 12.10 -5.13
CA LEU A 37 9.95 11.42 -6.43
C LEU A 37 10.50 9.97 -6.44
N PRO A 38 11.77 9.72 -6.05
CA PRO A 38 12.28 8.35 -5.99
C PRO A 38 11.60 7.51 -4.90
N LEU A 39 11.24 8.08 -3.75
CA LEU A 39 10.56 7.32 -2.69
C LEU A 39 9.14 6.90 -3.08
N VAL A 40 8.37 7.80 -3.71
CA VAL A 40 7.02 7.52 -4.18
C VAL A 40 7.04 6.51 -5.32
N SER A 41 7.97 6.65 -6.28
CA SER A 41 8.10 5.67 -7.36
C SER A 41 8.49 4.27 -6.84
N LEU A 42 9.38 4.20 -5.82
CA LEU A 42 9.71 2.95 -5.16
C LEU A 42 8.50 2.35 -4.42
N ALA A 43 7.77 3.15 -3.65
CA ALA A 43 6.58 2.70 -2.93
C ALA A 43 5.48 2.21 -3.89
N ALA A 44 5.16 2.99 -4.92
CA ALA A 44 4.18 2.61 -5.94
C ALA A 44 4.61 1.34 -6.69
N GLY A 45 5.88 1.24 -7.08
CA GLY A 45 6.42 0.08 -7.78
C GLY A 45 6.40 -1.19 -6.92
N THR A 46 6.77 -1.11 -5.64
CA THR A 46 6.73 -2.26 -4.73
C THR A 46 5.31 -2.72 -4.42
N LEU A 47 4.36 -1.81 -4.23
CA LEU A 47 2.95 -2.14 -4.03
C LEU A 47 2.35 -2.78 -5.29
N LEU A 48 2.62 -2.22 -6.47
CA LEU A 48 2.13 -2.78 -7.73
C LEU A 48 2.76 -4.15 -8.02
N GLY A 49 4.06 -4.30 -7.76
CA GLY A 49 4.75 -5.59 -7.87
C GLY A 49 4.18 -6.63 -6.91
N GLY A 50 3.95 -6.29 -5.64
CA GLY A 50 3.31 -7.18 -4.67
C GLY A 50 1.90 -7.59 -5.10
N ALA A 51 1.11 -6.66 -5.62
CA ALA A 51 -0.22 -6.95 -6.13
C ALA A 51 -0.16 -7.92 -7.34
N VAL A 52 0.64 -7.60 -8.36
CA VAL A 52 0.68 -8.37 -9.62
C VAL A 52 1.35 -9.72 -9.47
N PHE A 53 2.45 -9.82 -8.71
CA PHE A 53 3.22 -11.06 -8.59
C PHE A 53 2.74 -11.98 -7.46
N HIS A 54 2.08 -11.45 -6.43
CA HIS A 54 1.61 -12.27 -5.30
C HIS A 54 0.10 -12.29 -5.15
N MET A 55 -0.57 -11.12 -5.10
CA MET A 55 -2.00 -11.08 -4.75
C MET A 55 -2.90 -11.53 -5.90
N PHE A 56 -2.66 -11.06 -7.12
CA PHE A 56 -3.50 -11.43 -8.27
C PHE A 56 -3.39 -12.92 -8.59
N PRO A 57 -2.19 -13.54 -8.70
CA PRO A 57 -2.09 -14.95 -9.05
C PRO A 57 -2.73 -15.85 -8.00
N SER A 58 -2.56 -15.52 -6.71
CA SER A 58 -3.20 -16.27 -5.61
C SER A 58 -4.72 -16.11 -5.61
N GLY A 59 -5.24 -14.91 -5.87
CA GLY A 59 -6.67 -14.66 -6.00
C GLY A 59 -7.31 -15.39 -7.19
N PHE A 60 -6.71 -15.29 -8.38
CA PHE A 60 -7.21 -15.98 -9.58
C PHE A 60 -7.02 -17.51 -9.54
N ALA A 61 -6.11 -18.02 -8.71
CA ALA A 61 -6.01 -19.45 -8.44
C ALA A 61 -7.11 -19.95 -7.49
N ALA A 62 -7.59 -19.10 -6.59
CA ALA A 62 -8.61 -19.44 -5.60
C ALA A 62 -10.06 -19.19 -6.06
N LEU A 63 -10.25 -18.34 -7.09
CA LEU A 63 -11.55 -17.90 -7.59
C LEU A 63 -11.69 -18.24 -9.08
N SER A 64 -12.93 -18.31 -9.58
CA SER A 64 -13.13 -18.37 -11.03
C SER A 64 -12.63 -17.06 -11.70
N PRO A 65 -12.24 -17.08 -12.99
CA PRO A 65 -11.74 -15.89 -13.68
C PRO A 65 -12.72 -14.70 -13.63
N ILE A 66 -14.03 -14.97 -13.72
CA ILE A 66 -15.06 -13.94 -13.66
C ILE A 66 -15.15 -13.35 -12.26
N GLU A 67 -15.22 -14.18 -11.21
CA GLU A 67 -15.30 -13.70 -9.82
C GLU A 67 -14.05 -12.91 -9.42
N GLY A 68 -12.86 -13.40 -9.76
CA GLY A 68 -11.60 -12.67 -9.52
C GLY A 68 -11.59 -11.32 -10.24
N GLY A 69 -12.05 -11.28 -11.49
CA GLY A 69 -12.19 -10.05 -12.27
C GLY A 69 -13.18 -9.06 -11.64
N VAL A 70 -14.33 -9.54 -11.16
CA VAL A 70 -15.34 -8.72 -10.47
C VAL A 70 -14.77 -8.11 -9.19
N TRP A 71 -14.07 -8.90 -8.36
CA TRP A 71 -13.46 -8.38 -7.14
C TRP A 71 -12.36 -7.37 -7.42
N LEU A 72 -11.53 -7.62 -8.45
CA LEU A 72 -10.49 -6.70 -8.87
C LEU A 72 -11.08 -5.36 -9.31
N LEU A 73 -12.08 -5.40 -10.21
CA LEU A 73 -12.78 -4.20 -10.69
C LEU A 73 -13.49 -3.46 -9.56
N THR A 74 -14.11 -4.21 -8.64
CA THR A 74 -14.79 -3.62 -7.47
C THR A 74 -13.79 -2.92 -6.55
N GLY A 75 -12.60 -3.50 -6.34
CA GLY A 75 -11.51 -2.86 -5.61
C GLY A 75 -11.10 -1.52 -6.24
N PHE A 76 -10.79 -1.53 -7.54
CA PHE A 76 -10.45 -0.30 -8.27
C PHE A 76 -11.58 0.73 -8.26
N ALA A 77 -12.82 0.31 -8.50
CA ALA A 77 -13.99 1.20 -8.49
C ALA A 77 -14.23 1.81 -7.10
N SER A 78 -14.02 1.05 -6.03
CA SER A 78 -14.15 1.54 -4.65
C SER A 78 -13.08 2.59 -4.34
N PHE A 79 -11.83 2.36 -4.73
CA PHE A 79 -10.76 3.35 -4.56
C PHE A 79 -10.95 4.60 -5.44
N LEU A 80 -11.47 4.43 -6.66
CA LEU A 80 -11.88 5.56 -7.50
C LEU A 80 -13.00 6.36 -6.83
N ALA A 81 -14.03 5.71 -6.28
CA ALA A 81 -15.10 6.38 -5.57
C ALA A 81 -14.57 7.13 -4.33
N LEU A 82 -13.63 6.53 -3.58
CA LEU A 82 -12.95 7.18 -2.46
C LEU A 82 -12.16 8.42 -2.93
N GLU A 83 -11.41 8.31 -4.02
CA GLU A 83 -10.67 9.43 -4.62
C GLU A 83 -11.61 10.58 -4.98
N GLN A 84 -12.73 10.29 -5.65
CA GLN A 84 -13.74 11.30 -5.97
C GLN A 84 -14.36 11.91 -4.71
N PHE A 85 -14.56 11.13 -3.66
CA PHE A 85 -15.12 11.64 -2.39
C PHE A 85 -14.16 12.57 -1.66
N LEU A 86 -12.88 12.23 -1.64
CA LEU A 86 -11.82 12.96 -0.96
C LEU A 86 -11.49 14.31 -1.63
N HIS A 87 -12.00 14.59 -2.84
CA HIS A 87 -11.86 15.87 -3.56
C HIS A 87 -10.49 16.52 -3.40
N TRP A 88 -9.42 15.73 -3.57
CA TRP A 88 -8.08 16.27 -3.41
C TRP A 88 -7.75 17.13 -4.63
N HIS A 89 -7.71 18.45 -4.42
CA HIS A 89 -7.05 19.43 -5.29
C HIS A 89 -5.58 19.59 -4.89
#